data_AF-A0A9D4G0J4-F1
#
_entry.id   AF-A0A9D4G0J4-F1
#
_cell.length_a   1.000
_cell.length_b   1.000
_cell.length_c   1.000
_cell.angle_alpha   90.00
_cell.angle_beta   90.00
_cell.angle_gamma   90.00
#
_symmetry.space_group_name_H-M   'P 1'
#
loop_
_entity.id
_entity.type
_entity.pdbx_description
1 polymer ?
#
loop_
_entity_poly.entity_id
_entity_poly.type
_entity_poly.pdbx_seq_one_letter_code
_entity_poly.pdbx_strand_id
1 'polypeptide(L)'
;MEGRFVAKELTETSRVKFQQAMQKAEESLEDWADRVLTLATPAFRNLPEKHCMQEAKFCQGCVDREAGKHDCFERPRAMQEAVDLVRHHQYVTQAVDGNRKSKYAVNAVSGEDDRMSRLEKMVERLTATVQSFSQRRTFSQPRSPGSPLLCFRCGEEGHFKRDCTQPQKTTTKNWGKSGDGRSPLNSNGQMASANPDRPKWPKTQRALRFKGF
;
A
#
# COMPACT_ATOMS: atom_id res chain seq x y z
N MET A 1 51.28 5.10 -32.52
CA MET A 1 50.82 5.80 -31.29
C MET A 1 49.40 5.34 -30.87
N GLU A 2 48.93 4.19 -31.36
CA GLU A 2 47.51 3.77 -31.31
C GLU A 2 47.04 3.05 -30.03
N GLY A 3 47.93 2.63 -29.12
CA GLY A 3 47.54 1.76 -27.99
C GLY A 3 46.77 2.44 -26.85
N ARG A 4 46.87 3.78 -26.70
CA ARG A 4 46.27 4.50 -25.56
C ARG A 4 44.80 4.86 -25.75
N PHE A 5 44.36 5.02 -27.00
CA PHE A 5 42.99 5.47 -27.29
C PHE A 5 41.99 4.32 -27.10
N VAL A 6 42.31 3.16 -27.67
CA VAL A 6 41.49 1.93 -27.57
C VAL A 6 41.33 1.46 -26.12
N ALA A 7 42.39 1.53 -25.31
CA ALA A 7 42.34 1.11 -23.91
C ALA A 7 41.43 2.01 -23.03
N LYS A 8 41.35 3.31 -23.33
CA LYS A 8 40.46 4.24 -22.62
C LYS A 8 38.99 4.04 -23.00
N GLU A 9 38.70 3.83 -24.27
CA GLU A 9 37.34 3.61 -24.78
C GLU A 9 36.75 2.26 -24.30
N LEU A 10 37.59 1.22 -24.23
CA LEU A 10 37.22 -0.08 -23.64
C LEU A 10 36.96 -0.01 -22.12
N THR A 11 37.69 0.84 -21.40
CA THR A 11 37.46 1.02 -19.96
C THR A 11 36.22 1.87 -19.69
N GLU A 12 35.94 2.88 -20.52
CA GLU A 12 34.72 3.69 -20.41
C GLU A 12 33.46 2.87 -20.68
N THR A 13 33.44 2.06 -21.74
CA THR A 13 32.35 1.11 -21.99
C THR A 13 32.17 0.10 -20.86
N SER A 14 33.25 -0.38 -20.25
CA SER A 14 33.19 -1.27 -19.08
C SER A 14 32.61 -0.58 -17.84
N ARG A 15 32.93 0.70 -17.61
CA ARG A 15 32.38 1.50 -16.51
C ARG A 15 30.89 1.75 -16.67
N VAL A 16 30.43 2.06 -17.88
CA VAL A 16 29.00 2.23 -18.15
C VAL A 16 28.24 0.93 -17.91
N LYS A 17 28.76 -0.21 -18.40
CA LYS A 17 28.17 -1.54 -18.15
C LYS A 17 28.07 -1.83 -16.65
N PHE A 18 29.12 -1.54 -15.88
CA PHE A 18 29.12 -1.71 -14.43
C PHE A 18 28.05 -0.82 -13.75
N GLN A 19 28.00 0.47 -14.09
CA GLN A 19 27.05 1.43 -13.50
C GLN A 19 25.58 1.07 -13.79
N GLN A 20 25.29 0.57 -14.99
CA GLN A 20 23.94 0.22 -15.43
C GLN A 20 23.48 -1.18 -15.00
N ALA A 21 24.37 -2.01 -14.48
CA ALA A 21 24.04 -3.38 -14.13
C ALA A 21 22.95 -3.45 -13.04
N MET A 22 22.03 -4.40 -13.20
CA MET A 22 20.99 -4.72 -12.24
C MET A 22 20.86 -6.24 -12.11
N GLN A 23 20.43 -6.71 -10.95
CA GLN A 23 20.07 -8.10 -10.70
C GLN A 23 18.86 -8.46 -11.57
N LYS A 24 18.90 -9.65 -12.20
CA LYS A 24 17.76 -10.19 -12.96
C LYS A 24 16.72 -10.81 -12.01
N ALA A 25 15.48 -10.96 -12.48
CA ALA A 25 14.38 -11.48 -11.66
C ALA A 25 14.60 -12.91 -11.11
N GLU A 26 15.28 -13.77 -11.88
CA GLU A 26 15.50 -15.19 -11.54
C GLU A 26 16.93 -15.47 -11.03
N GLU A 27 17.72 -14.42 -10.84
CA GLU A 27 19.13 -14.49 -10.46
C GLU A 27 19.27 -14.44 -8.94
N SER A 28 20.07 -15.36 -8.37
CA SER A 28 20.37 -15.37 -6.95
C SER A 28 21.18 -14.14 -6.53
N LEU A 29 21.17 -13.82 -5.23
CA LEU A 29 21.99 -12.71 -4.71
C LEU A 29 23.48 -13.01 -4.88
N GLU A 30 23.87 -14.28 -4.79
CA GLU A 30 25.24 -14.75 -4.95
C GLU A 30 25.71 -14.60 -6.40
N ASP A 31 24.91 -15.05 -7.36
CA ASP A 31 25.22 -14.88 -8.79
C ASP A 31 25.28 -13.41 -9.19
N TRP A 32 24.43 -12.58 -8.58
CA TRP A 32 24.46 -11.14 -8.76
C TRP A 32 25.75 -10.51 -8.22
N ALA A 33 26.13 -10.86 -6.99
CA ALA A 33 27.38 -10.41 -6.37
C ALA A 33 28.60 -10.76 -7.24
N ASP A 34 28.69 -11.99 -7.73
CA ASP A 34 29.79 -12.44 -8.59
C ASP A 34 29.85 -11.67 -9.91
N ARG A 35 28.69 -11.36 -10.50
CA ARG A 35 28.60 -10.51 -11.69
C ARG A 35 29.04 -9.08 -11.43
N VAL A 36 28.65 -8.49 -10.30
CA VAL A 36 29.10 -7.14 -9.92
C VAL A 36 30.62 -7.10 -9.81
N LEU A 37 31.23 -8.08 -9.16
CA LEU A 37 32.69 -8.20 -9.04
C LEU A 37 33.36 -8.40 -10.42
N THR A 38 32.77 -9.23 -11.26
CA THR A 38 33.25 -9.49 -12.62
C THR A 38 33.23 -8.23 -13.48
N LEU A 39 32.16 -7.43 -13.42
CA LEU A 39 32.00 -6.18 -14.17
C LEU A 39 32.92 -5.06 -13.64
N ALA A 40 33.20 -5.06 -12.34
CA ALA A 40 34.07 -4.06 -11.72
C ALA A 40 35.55 -4.22 -12.15
N THR A 41 36.02 -5.45 -12.32
CA THR A 41 37.41 -5.76 -12.66
C THR A 41 37.90 -5.01 -13.93
N PRO A 42 37.22 -5.06 -15.08
CA PRO A 42 37.60 -4.28 -16.25
C PRO A 42 37.28 -2.79 -16.11
N ALA A 43 36.27 -2.40 -15.33
CA ALA A 43 35.86 -1.02 -15.13
C ALA A 43 36.87 -0.18 -14.33
N PHE A 44 37.68 -0.81 -13.46
CA PHE A 44 38.57 -0.10 -12.51
C PHE A 44 40.04 -0.56 -12.53
N ARG A 45 40.53 -1.12 -13.64
CA ARG A 45 41.89 -1.69 -13.79
C ARG A 45 43.08 -0.87 -13.24
N ASN A 46 42.95 0.46 -13.10
CA ASN A 46 44.07 1.37 -12.76
C ASN A 46 43.80 2.28 -11.54
N LEU A 47 42.76 2.08 -10.73
CA LEU A 47 42.49 2.95 -9.57
C LEU A 47 42.73 2.23 -8.24
N PRO A 48 43.61 2.76 -7.37
CA PRO A 48 43.73 2.28 -6.00
C PRO A 48 42.77 3.05 -5.11
N GLU A 49 41.52 2.61 -5.02
CA GLU A 49 40.65 2.95 -3.89
C GLU A 49 39.67 1.79 -3.65
N LYS A 50 39.87 1.14 -2.51
CA LYS A 50 39.31 -0.15 -2.11
C LYS A 50 37.79 -0.07 -1.95
N HIS A 51 37.06 -0.87 -2.73
CA HIS A 51 35.84 -1.59 -2.36
C HIS A 51 34.73 -0.79 -1.63
N CYS A 52 34.23 0.30 -2.24
CA CYS A 52 32.91 0.83 -1.86
C CYS A 52 31.92 0.87 -3.02
N MET A 53 32.43 0.96 -4.25
CA MET A 53 31.60 1.09 -5.45
C MET A 53 30.94 -0.23 -5.82
N GLN A 54 31.54 -1.38 -5.47
CA GLN A 54 31.02 -2.71 -5.81
C GLN A 54 29.84 -3.05 -4.91
N GLU A 55 30.00 -2.88 -3.62
CA GLU A 55 29.00 -3.14 -2.59
C GLU A 55 27.82 -2.16 -2.75
N ALA A 56 28.10 -0.87 -2.95
CA ALA A 56 27.05 0.10 -3.24
C ALA A 56 26.33 -0.23 -4.55
N LYS A 57 27.03 -0.73 -5.58
CA LYS A 57 26.42 -1.13 -6.85
C LYS A 57 25.58 -2.39 -6.70
N PHE A 58 26.02 -3.35 -5.90
CA PHE A 58 25.25 -4.53 -5.54
C PHE A 58 23.91 -4.10 -4.91
N CYS A 59 23.96 -3.30 -3.84
CA CYS A 59 22.78 -2.77 -3.15
C CYS A 59 21.85 -1.96 -4.08
N GLN A 60 22.41 -1.08 -4.92
CA GLN A 60 21.61 -0.28 -5.87
C GLN A 60 20.95 -1.13 -6.96
N GLY A 61 21.59 -2.23 -7.34
CA GLY A 61 21.12 -3.11 -8.42
C GLY A 61 20.22 -4.25 -7.96
N CYS A 62 19.98 -4.42 -6.66
CA CYS A 62 19.11 -5.48 -6.13
C CYS A 62 17.69 -5.36 -6.68
N VAL A 63 17.07 -6.52 -6.95
CA VAL A 63 15.64 -6.61 -7.33
C VAL A 63 14.77 -6.10 -6.18
N ASP A 64 15.10 -6.46 -4.95
CA ASP A 64 14.50 -5.86 -3.76
C ASP A 64 15.11 -4.49 -3.52
N ARG A 65 14.47 -3.48 -4.10
CA ARG A 65 14.92 -2.09 -4.06
C ARG A 65 14.86 -1.49 -2.64
N GLU A 66 13.94 -1.95 -1.80
CA GLU A 66 13.82 -1.43 -0.43
C GLU A 66 14.94 -1.98 0.45
N ALA A 67 15.21 -3.29 0.39
CA ALA A 67 16.35 -3.89 1.06
C ALA A 67 17.67 -3.25 0.59
N GLY A 68 17.90 -3.20 -0.72
CA GLY A 68 19.11 -2.61 -1.28
C GLY A 68 19.31 -1.14 -0.90
N LYS A 69 18.23 -0.34 -0.84
CA LYS A 69 18.32 1.07 -0.43
C LYS A 69 18.64 1.22 1.05
N HIS A 70 18.03 0.40 1.91
CA HIS A 70 18.30 0.41 3.34
C HIS A 70 19.77 0.08 3.61
N ASP A 71 20.27 -0.99 3.01
CA ASP A 71 21.60 -1.53 3.30
C ASP A 71 22.74 -0.73 2.65
N CYS A 72 22.43 0.05 1.60
CA CYS A 72 23.38 1.01 1.03
C CYS A 72 23.86 2.05 2.06
N PHE A 73 23.04 2.39 3.08
CA PHE A 73 23.43 3.31 4.14
C PHE A 73 24.33 2.68 5.21
N GLU A 74 24.29 1.36 5.38
CA GLU A 74 25.13 0.61 6.32
C GLU A 74 26.60 0.50 5.84
N ARG A 75 26.85 0.84 4.56
CA ARG A 75 28.20 0.88 3.94
C ARG A 75 28.98 -0.42 4.15
N PRO A 76 28.47 -1.56 3.64
CA PRO A 76 29.19 -2.84 3.68
C PRO A 76 30.61 -2.68 3.11
N ARG A 77 31.57 -3.32 3.79
CA ARG A 77 33.00 -3.29 3.45
C ARG A 77 33.44 -4.48 2.62
N ALA A 78 32.57 -5.46 2.46
CA ALA A 78 32.77 -6.64 1.63
C ALA A 78 31.47 -7.01 0.91
N MET A 79 31.61 -7.61 -0.27
CA MET A 79 30.45 -8.06 -1.05
C MET A 79 29.57 -9.05 -0.27
N GLN A 80 30.18 -10.00 0.44
CA GLN A 80 29.42 -10.98 1.22
C GLN A 80 28.63 -10.33 2.36
N GLU A 81 29.19 -9.30 3.00
CA GLU A 81 28.49 -8.53 4.02
C GLU A 81 27.25 -7.84 3.43
N ALA A 82 27.35 -7.30 2.20
CA ALA A 82 26.21 -6.72 1.50
C ALA A 82 25.12 -7.76 1.18
N VAL A 83 25.52 -8.97 0.75
CA VAL A 83 24.59 -10.09 0.51
C VAL A 83 23.85 -10.48 1.79
N ASP A 84 24.58 -10.60 2.91
CA ASP A 84 24.01 -11.01 4.19
C ASP A 84 23.03 -9.95 4.74
N LEU A 85 23.35 -8.66 4.60
CA LEU A 85 22.46 -7.55 4.97
C LEU A 85 21.15 -7.59 4.18
N VAL A 86 21.22 -7.71 2.85
CA VAL A 86 20.02 -7.77 1.99
C VAL A 86 19.17 -8.98 2.33
N ARG A 87 19.79 -10.15 2.54
CA ARG A 87 19.09 -11.36 2.96
C ARG A 87 18.42 -11.17 4.32
N HIS A 88 19.11 -10.54 5.28
CA HIS A 88 18.55 -10.26 6.59
C HIS A 88 17.34 -9.32 6.50
N HIS A 89 17.44 -8.24 5.72
CA HIS A 89 16.33 -7.31 5.51
C HIS A 89 15.12 -8.02 4.87
N GLN A 90 15.35 -8.84 3.84
CA GLN A 90 14.31 -9.65 3.22
C GLN A 90 13.61 -10.57 4.24
N TYR A 91 14.39 -11.27 5.06
CA TYR A 91 13.86 -12.12 6.13
C TYR A 91 13.03 -11.33 7.14
N VAL A 92 13.57 -10.21 7.66
CA VAL A 92 12.88 -9.37 8.65
C VAL A 92 11.60 -8.79 8.07
N THR A 93 11.63 -8.30 6.83
CA THR A 93 10.45 -7.74 6.14
C THR A 93 9.39 -8.82 5.96
N GLN A 94 9.77 -10.00 5.48
CA GLN A 94 8.85 -11.12 5.34
C GLN A 94 8.25 -11.57 6.69
N ALA A 95 9.06 -11.57 7.76
CA ALA A 95 8.60 -11.94 9.10
C ALA A 95 7.66 -10.89 9.71
N VAL A 96 7.94 -9.59 9.50
CA VAL A 96 7.11 -8.48 10.00
C VAL A 96 5.82 -8.38 9.20
N ASP A 97 5.87 -8.40 7.86
CA ASP A 97 4.70 -8.28 7.00
C ASP A 97 3.84 -9.55 7.01
N GLY A 98 4.44 -10.73 7.16
CA GLY A 98 3.73 -11.99 7.40
C GLY A 98 2.96 -11.99 8.73
N ASN A 99 3.45 -11.26 9.74
CA ASN A 99 2.78 -11.09 11.03
C ASN A 99 1.79 -9.90 11.03
N ARG A 100 1.98 -8.94 10.12
CA ARG A 100 1.16 -7.74 10.00
C ARG A 100 -0.06 -7.99 9.12
N LYS A 101 -1.01 -8.80 9.63
CA LYS A 101 -2.42 -8.71 9.20
C LYS A 101 -3.00 -7.38 9.67
N SER A 102 -2.61 -6.28 9.02
CA SER A 102 -3.11 -4.95 9.39
C SER A 102 -4.61 -4.85 9.09
N LYS A 103 -5.41 -4.54 10.11
CA LYS A 103 -6.84 -4.20 9.98
C LYS A 103 -7.08 -2.93 9.13
N TYR A 104 -6.01 -2.15 8.91
CA TYR A 104 -5.99 -0.96 8.06
C TYR A 104 -4.72 -1.00 7.20
N ALA A 105 -4.67 -1.89 6.21
CA ALA A 105 -3.66 -1.80 5.18
C ALA A 105 -4.01 -0.61 4.28
N VAL A 106 -3.22 0.47 4.35
CA VAL A 106 -3.23 1.48 3.30
C VAL A 106 -2.45 0.90 2.14
N ASN A 107 -3.12 0.63 1.03
CA ASN A 107 -2.49 0.06 -0.14
C ASN A 107 -1.47 1.08 -0.68
N ALA A 108 -0.19 0.69 -0.68
CA ALA A 108 0.80 1.33 -1.53
C ALA A 108 0.27 1.30 -2.97
N VAL A 109 0.33 2.43 -3.66
CA VAL A 109 -0.07 2.50 -5.07
C VAL A 109 1.03 1.86 -5.91
N SER A 110 0.89 0.56 -6.16
CA SER A 110 1.82 -0.21 -6.96
C SER A 110 1.23 -0.47 -8.34
N GLY A 111 1.83 0.14 -9.37
CA GLY A 111 1.84 -0.38 -10.73
C GLY A 111 0.57 -0.22 -11.56
N GLU A 112 0.74 -0.13 -12.88
CA GLU A 112 -0.33 0.04 -13.86
C GLU A 112 -1.30 -1.16 -13.90
N ASP A 113 -0.86 -2.34 -13.43
CA ASP A 113 -1.69 -3.55 -13.24
C ASP A 113 -2.86 -3.34 -12.26
N ASP A 114 -2.68 -2.52 -11.21
CA ASP A 114 -3.74 -2.21 -10.25
C ASP A 114 -4.86 -1.36 -10.88
N ARG A 115 -4.52 -0.53 -11.88
CA ARG A 115 -5.50 0.29 -12.60
C ARG A 115 -6.38 -0.58 -13.49
N MET A 116 -5.78 -1.56 -14.17
CA MET A 116 -6.49 -2.49 -15.04
C MET A 116 -7.45 -3.37 -14.23
N SER A 117 -7.00 -3.93 -13.10
CA SER A 117 -7.87 -4.72 -12.22
C SER A 117 -9.03 -3.90 -11.61
N ARG A 118 -8.79 -2.63 -11.27
CA ARG A 118 -9.85 -1.73 -10.79
C ARG A 118 -10.86 -1.38 -11.89
N LEU A 119 -10.38 -1.18 -13.12
CA LEU A 119 -11.22 -0.94 -14.29
C LEU A 119 -12.09 -2.16 -14.59
N GLU A 120 -11.52 -3.36 -14.58
CA GLU A 120 -12.27 -4.62 -14.78
C GLU A 120 -13.38 -4.79 -13.75
N LYS A 121 -13.08 -4.61 -12.46
CA LYS A 121 -14.08 -4.67 -11.38
C LYS A 121 -15.17 -3.61 -11.52
N MET A 122 -14.83 -2.44 -12.06
CA MET A 122 -15.81 -1.38 -12.31
C MET A 122 -16.72 -1.73 -13.49
N VAL A 123 -16.15 -2.27 -14.58
CA VAL A 123 -16.89 -2.76 -15.76
C VAL A 123 -17.83 -3.90 -15.39
N GLU A 124 -17.41 -4.82 -14.53
CA GLU A 124 -18.24 -5.93 -14.06
C GLU A 124 -19.47 -5.42 -13.28
N ARG A 125 -19.27 -4.46 -12.37
CA ARG A 125 -20.36 -3.82 -11.62
C ARG A 125 -21.34 -3.06 -12.52
N LEU A 126 -20.82 -2.35 -13.52
CA LEU A 126 -21.64 -1.67 -14.52
C LEU A 126 -22.45 -2.65 -15.36
N THR A 127 -21.83 -3.75 -15.79
CA THR A 127 -22.49 -4.80 -16.58
C THR A 127 -23.62 -5.46 -15.77
N ALA A 128 -23.36 -5.82 -14.52
CA ALA A 128 -24.39 -6.36 -13.61
C ALA A 128 -25.54 -5.36 -13.39
N THR A 129 -25.22 -4.06 -13.27
CA THR A 129 -26.24 -3.01 -13.13
C THR A 129 -27.12 -2.92 -14.38
N VAL A 130 -26.53 -2.88 -15.58
CA VAL A 130 -27.27 -2.85 -16.86
C VAL A 130 -28.14 -4.09 -17.03
N GLN A 131 -27.65 -5.28 -16.68
CA GLN A 131 -28.42 -6.52 -16.71
C GLN A 131 -29.63 -6.47 -15.75
N SER A 132 -29.46 -5.89 -14.56
CA SER A 132 -30.56 -5.71 -13.60
C SER A 132 -31.61 -4.69 -14.06
N PHE A 133 -31.23 -3.69 -14.86
CA PHE A 133 -32.17 -2.75 -15.50
C PHE A 133 -32.99 -3.42 -16.62
N SER A 134 -32.39 -4.37 -17.34
CA SER A 134 -33.11 -5.18 -18.34
C SER A 134 -34.23 -6.01 -17.71
N GLN A 135 -34.02 -6.52 -16.48
CA GLN A 135 -35.03 -7.29 -15.74
C GLN A 135 -36.10 -6.41 -15.06
N ARG A 136 -35.83 -5.13 -14.79
CA ARG A 136 -36.81 -4.18 -14.21
C ARG A 136 -37.79 -3.57 -15.23
N ARG A 137 -37.87 -4.07 -16.47
CA ARG A 137 -38.96 -3.74 -17.39
C ARG A 137 -40.24 -4.57 -17.17
N THR A 138 -40.39 -5.20 -16.01
CA THR A 138 -41.58 -6.02 -15.68
C THR A 138 -42.44 -5.45 -14.56
N PHE A 139 -42.10 -4.29 -13.96
CA PHE A 139 -42.98 -3.64 -12.96
C PHE A 139 -44.04 -2.71 -13.57
N SER A 140 -44.07 -2.60 -14.91
CA SER A 140 -45.23 -2.09 -15.63
C SER A 140 -46.16 -3.25 -15.98
N GLN A 141 -46.62 -3.99 -14.97
CA GLN A 141 -47.76 -4.86 -15.17
C GLN A 141 -48.95 -3.94 -15.49
N PRO A 142 -49.61 -4.06 -16.66
CA PRO A 142 -50.82 -3.30 -16.90
C PRO A 142 -51.80 -3.67 -15.79
N ARG A 143 -52.25 -2.68 -15.01
CA ARG A 143 -53.28 -2.93 -14.00
C ARG A 143 -54.46 -3.55 -14.74
N SER A 144 -54.89 -4.72 -14.29
CA SER A 144 -56.14 -5.33 -14.72
C SER A 144 -57.24 -4.26 -14.61
N PRO A 145 -58.06 -4.05 -15.64
CA PRO A 145 -59.20 -3.14 -15.55
C PRO A 145 -60.09 -3.63 -14.40
N GLY A 146 -60.18 -2.86 -13.31
CA GLY A 146 -61.01 -3.20 -12.15
C GLY A 146 -60.32 -3.34 -10.79
N SER A 147 -59.01 -3.07 -10.65
CA SER A 147 -58.40 -2.98 -9.31
C SER A 147 -58.76 -1.64 -8.63
N PRO A 148 -59.41 -1.65 -7.45
CA PRO A 148 -59.81 -0.41 -6.77
C PRO A 148 -58.57 0.38 -6.32
N LEU A 149 -58.64 1.70 -6.46
CA LEU A 149 -57.58 2.61 -6.03
C LEU A 149 -57.53 2.66 -4.50
N LEU A 150 -56.66 1.83 -3.90
CA LEU A 150 -56.45 1.80 -2.45
C LEU A 150 -55.48 2.90 -2.00
N CYS A 151 -55.83 3.57 -0.90
CA CYS A 151 -55.02 4.59 -0.27
C CYS A 151 -53.77 3.97 0.37
N PHE A 152 -52.59 4.44 -0.01
CA PHE A 152 -51.30 3.99 0.55
C PHE A 152 -51.08 4.33 2.04
N ARG A 153 -52.02 5.06 2.68
CA ARG A 153 -51.96 5.39 4.11
C ARG A 153 -52.84 4.46 4.96
N CYS A 154 -54.12 4.34 4.62
CA CYS A 154 -55.09 3.56 5.40
C CYS A 154 -55.50 2.24 4.75
N GLY A 155 -55.26 2.05 3.45
CA GLY A 155 -55.66 0.86 2.70
C GLY A 155 -57.11 0.87 2.19
N GLU A 156 -57.87 1.94 2.45
CA GLU A 156 -59.26 2.08 1.97
C GLU A 156 -59.31 2.56 0.51
N GLU A 157 -60.37 2.21 -0.21
CA GLU A 157 -60.56 2.59 -1.61
C GLU A 157 -61.06 4.03 -1.80
N GLY A 158 -60.91 4.55 -3.01
CA GLY A 158 -61.55 5.79 -3.45
C GLY A 158 -60.76 7.08 -3.25
N HIS A 159 -59.55 7.04 -2.68
CA HIS A 159 -58.72 8.24 -2.48
C HIS A 159 -57.21 7.93 -2.45
N PHE A 160 -56.38 8.95 -2.69
CA PHE A 160 -54.92 8.85 -2.58
C PHE A 160 -54.42 9.28 -1.21
N LYS A 161 -53.15 8.94 -0.89
CA LYS A 161 -52.48 9.34 0.38
C LYS A 161 -52.58 10.84 0.70
N ARG A 162 -52.69 11.69 -0.33
CA ARG A 162 -52.80 13.16 -0.18
C ARG A 162 -54.17 13.58 0.35
N ASP A 163 -55.21 12.85 -0.04
CA ASP A 163 -56.61 13.14 0.29
C ASP A 163 -57.10 12.28 1.47
N CYS A 164 -56.20 11.52 2.10
CA CYS A 164 -56.53 10.67 3.23
C CYS A 164 -56.71 11.51 4.50
N THR A 165 -57.92 11.48 5.05
CA THR A 165 -58.32 12.17 6.28
C THR A 165 -57.81 11.47 7.55
N GLN A 166 -57.32 10.23 7.46
CA GLN A 166 -56.77 9.52 8.61
C GLN A 166 -55.40 10.10 9.05
N PRO A 167 -55.15 10.21 10.37
CA PRO A 167 -53.88 10.72 10.89
C PRO A 167 -52.71 9.82 10.47
N GLN A 168 -51.55 10.42 10.18
CA GLN A 168 -50.37 9.62 9.90
C GLN A 168 -50.00 8.80 11.14
N LYS A 169 -49.95 7.48 11.00
CA LYS A 169 -49.33 6.60 12.00
C LYS A 169 -47.84 6.91 12.02
N THR A 170 -47.41 7.77 12.95
CA THR A 170 -45.98 8.04 13.17
C THR A 170 -45.37 6.79 13.77
N THR A 171 -44.73 5.95 12.93
CA THR A 171 -43.77 4.98 13.43
C THR A 171 -42.62 5.80 13.99
N THR A 172 -42.49 5.86 15.33
CA THR A 172 -41.40 6.52 16.04
C THR A 172 -40.07 5.91 15.60
N LYS A 173 -39.49 6.48 14.56
CA LYS A 173 -38.06 6.35 14.26
C LYS A 173 -37.37 7.39 15.12
N ASN A 174 -36.83 6.94 16.25
CA ASN A 174 -36.02 7.76 17.13
C ASN A 174 -34.75 8.18 16.38
N TRP A 175 -34.76 9.37 15.79
CA TRP A 175 -33.59 9.98 15.19
C TRP A 175 -33.52 11.44 15.64
N GLY A 176 -32.73 11.67 16.68
CA GLY A 176 -32.61 13.00 17.28
C GLY A 176 -31.70 13.03 18.50
N LYS A 177 -30.41 12.69 18.33
CA LYS A 177 -29.31 13.32 19.08
C LYS A 177 -28.04 13.29 18.23
N SER A 178 -27.81 14.37 17.49
CA SER A 178 -26.46 14.83 17.18
C SER A 178 -25.82 15.27 18.50
N GLY A 179 -24.57 14.86 18.74
CA GLY A 179 -23.85 15.21 19.96
C GLY A 179 -22.54 14.45 20.04
N ASP A 180 -21.52 15.01 19.42
CA ASP A 180 -20.11 14.67 19.57
C ASP A 180 -19.75 14.57 21.06
N GLY A 181 -19.36 13.37 21.51
CA GLY A 181 -19.02 13.16 22.91
C GLY A 181 -18.71 11.70 23.22
N ARG A 182 -17.52 11.22 22.83
CA ARG A 182 -16.97 9.98 23.38
C ARG A 182 -16.75 10.17 24.88
N SER A 183 -17.74 9.80 25.68
CA SER A 183 -17.59 9.58 27.12
C SER A 183 -17.08 8.16 27.34
N PRO A 184 -15.92 7.95 27.99
CA PRO A 184 -15.40 6.62 28.23
C PRO A 184 -16.08 6.04 29.48
N LEU A 185 -17.22 5.36 29.28
CA LEU A 185 -17.78 4.49 30.31
C LEU A 185 -17.04 3.15 30.26
N ASN A 186 -16.68 2.61 31.42
CA ASN A 186 -16.18 1.24 31.53
C ASN A 186 -17.34 0.23 31.39
N SER A 187 -17.02 -1.06 31.34
CA SER A 187 -17.99 -2.16 31.16
C SER A 187 -19.08 -2.25 32.23
N ASN A 188 -18.97 -1.49 33.33
CA ASN A 188 -19.91 -1.49 34.44
C ASN A 188 -20.69 -0.15 34.54
N GLY A 189 -20.66 0.71 33.51
CA GLY A 189 -21.49 1.91 33.43
C GLY A 189 -21.11 3.03 34.40
N GLN A 190 -19.90 3.00 34.97
CA GLN A 190 -19.41 4.04 35.88
C GLN A 190 -18.45 5.02 35.18
N MET A 191 -18.39 6.24 35.70
CA MET A 191 -17.53 7.32 35.22
C MET A 191 -16.08 6.97 35.51
N ALA A 192 -15.21 6.97 34.51
CA ALA A 192 -13.78 6.68 34.71
C ALA A 192 -13.13 7.79 35.54
N SER A 193 -12.83 7.51 36.81
CA SER A 193 -12.04 8.40 37.68
C SER A 193 -10.64 8.61 37.08
N ALA A 194 -10.22 9.86 36.92
CA ALA A 194 -8.89 10.20 36.43
C ALA A 194 -7.81 9.66 37.38
N ASN A 195 -6.85 8.88 36.86
CA ASN A 195 -5.70 8.40 37.63
C ASN A 195 -4.69 9.55 37.79
N PRO A 196 -4.40 10.01 39.03
CA PRO A 196 -3.53 11.17 39.29
C PRO A 196 -2.04 10.90 38.96
N ASP A 197 -1.61 9.64 38.81
CA ASP A 197 -0.19 9.28 38.64
C ASP A 197 0.26 9.15 37.18
N ARG A 198 -0.50 9.68 36.22
CA ARG A 198 -0.09 9.62 34.80
C ARG A 198 0.99 10.67 34.50
N PRO A 199 2.20 10.29 34.05
CA PRO A 199 3.25 11.26 33.76
C PRO A 199 2.85 12.17 32.59
N LYS A 200 2.90 13.50 32.81
CA LYS A 200 2.72 14.50 31.76
C LYS A 200 4.01 14.62 30.96
N TRP A 201 3.95 14.28 29.68
CA TRP A 201 5.08 14.43 28.76
C TRP A 201 5.34 15.93 28.48
N PRO A 202 6.58 16.42 28.62
CA PRO A 202 6.90 17.80 28.31
C PRO A 202 6.81 18.02 26.79
N LYS A 203 6.04 19.02 26.39
CA LYS A 203 6.05 19.52 25.02
C LYS A 203 7.35 20.31 24.85
N THR A 204 8.12 19.95 23.82
CA THR A 204 9.39 20.53 23.37
C THR A 204 10.64 19.96 24.05
N GLN A 205 11.42 19.17 23.29
CA GLN A 205 12.79 19.54 22.92
C GLN A 205 13.29 18.67 21.77
N ARG A 206 13.95 19.37 20.84
CA ARG A 206 14.60 18.90 19.62
C ARG A 206 15.99 18.39 20.00
N ALA A 207 16.43 17.34 19.29
CA ALA A 207 17.76 16.74 19.27
C ALA A 207 18.12 15.81 20.45
N LEU A 208 18.50 14.58 20.12
CA LEU A 208 19.85 14.06 20.37
C LEU A 208 20.13 12.83 19.50
N ARG A 209 21.23 12.93 18.76
CA ARG A 209 21.95 11.86 18.07
C ARG A 209 22.19 10.68 19.03
N PHE A 210 21.83 9.47 18.62
CA PHE A 210 22.35 8.25 19.23
C PHE A 210 23.76 7.97 18.68
N LYS A 211 24.73 7.97 19.60
CA LYS A 211 26.04 7.31 19.45
C LYS A 211 25.91 5.89 20.00
N GLY A 212 26.66 4.98 19.37
CA GLY A 212 26.46 3.55 19.44
C GLY A 212 26.83 2.85 20.74
N PHE A 213 26.52 1.56 20.71
CA PHE A 213 27.22 0.46 21.35
C PHE A 213 27.42 -0.62 20.28
#